data_AF-A0A3D5PFH2-F1
#
_entry.id   AF-A0A3D5PFH2-F1
#
_cell.length_a   1.000
_cell.length_b   1.000
_cell.length_c   1.000
_cell.angle_alpha   90.00
_cell.angle_beta   90.00
_cell.angle_gamma   90.00
#
_symmetry.space_group_name_H-M   'P 1'
#
loop_
_entity.id
_entity.type
_entity.pdbx_description
1 polymer ?
#
loop_
_entity_poly.entity_id
_entity_poly.type
_entity_poly.pdbx_seq_one_letter_code
_entity_poly.pdbx_strand_id
1 'polypeptide(L)'
;MNKNTNKIKTLALTLALCLALVCFAPAVSADAFESEPTYEHMYYFSDYYDAERIFNQVFVDELEYVENFHLEQIDVSNIVNYLDNFSCTVEDDSLVVFELRNMLTDYGVRLKDIFEDMYSKNCRIMFINGMEEVRMLDWNMNLYDCPYTEFLDYVDIHINLDIFTVFVDTILEKAETDGQISNTTFILDGTLVYRDLLENFYFPDYINDWYWEANYGIVQCWFLDYYLLPYFYMRYAEIDEFMAKDNLGELLTEYGIKIICHTGGNNYYDLLNDIEISLYDRDFSDYIYNEQVFAIGTSWQDEYFVNEWLYSLRTYQETSYEFFPIYFYNENNFDLWISEDEYFRTASGTEYFMENIFPDIALAFASGDDLSVYDNWDGRCVVTHKPIYAGENGWLNMYMRVLPYCSEKRDWLEYFGH
;
A
#
# COMPACT_ATOMS: atom_id res chain seq x y z
N MET A 1 38.02 33.87 -5.00
CA MET A 1 37.27 33.44 -6.20
C MET A 1 37.89 32.19 -6.85
N ASN A 2 37.91 31.03 -6.17
CA ASN A 2 38.40 29.78 -6.80
C ASN A 2 37.75 28.48 -6.28
N LYS A 3 36.63 28.57 -5.54
CA LYS A 3 35.90 27.39 -5.02
C LYS A 3 34.73 26.93 -5.92
N ASN A 4 34.16 27.82 -6.74
CA ASN A 4 33.04 27.45 -7.64
C ASN A 4 33.48 26.77 -8.94
N THR A 5 34.72 27.00 -9.39
CA THR A 5 35.26 26.40 -10.62
C THR A 5 35.52 24.90 -10.49
N ASN A 6 35.74 24.39 -9.27
CA ASN A 6 35.95 22.96 -9.04
C ASN A 6 34.62 22.19 -8.98
N LYS A 7 33.57 22.73 -8.33
CA LYS A 7 32.25 22.07 -8.28
C LYS A 7 31.62 21.92 -9.67
N ILE A 8 31.73 22.93 -10.52
CA ILE A 8 31.20 22.88 -11.90
C ILE A 8 31.98 21.87 -12.75
N LYS A 9 33.29 21.76 -12.54
CA LYS A 9 34.12 20.75 -13.22
C LYS A 9 33.79 19.33 -12.77
N THR A 10 33.51 19.10 -11.49
CA THR A 10 33.11 17.79 -10.98
C THR A 10 31.74 17.39 -11.52
N LEU A 11 30.75 18.29 -11.51
CA LEU A 11 29.41 18.00 -12.02
C LEU A 11 29.41 17.71 -13.54
N ALA A 12 30.20 18.48 -14.30
CA ALA A 12 30.35 18.25 -15.74
C ALA A 12 31.10 16.95 -16.06
N LEU A 13 32.04 16.53 -15.20
CA LEU A 13 32.74 15.25 -15.36
C LEU A 13 31.81 14.07 -15.04
N THR A 14 30.96 14.19 -14.03
CA THR A 14 29.97 13.15 -13.68
C THR A 14 28.90 13.02 -14.76
N LEU A 15 28.36 14.13 -15.27
CA LEU A 15 27.40 14.08 -16.39
C LEU A 15 28.03 13.52 -17.67
N ALA A 16 29.29 13.87 -17.96
CA ALA A 16 30.01 13.33 -19.11
C ALA A 16 30.33 11.84 -18.94
N LEU A 17 30.58 11.36 -17.71
CA LEU A 17 30.73 9.93 -17.43
C LEU A 17 29.39 9.19 -17.54
N CYS A 18 28.28 9.76 -17.09
CA CYS A 18 26.95 9.17 -17.25
C CYS A 18 26.54 9.09 -18.73
N LEU A 19 26.78 10.15 -19.52
CA LEU A 19 26.56 10.11 -20.97
C LEU A 19 27.51 9.14 -21.67
N ALA A 20 28.77 9.03 -21.24
CA ALA A 20 29.69 8.04 -21.80
C ALA A 20 29.27 6.59 -21.45
N LEU A 21 28.74 6.34 -20.25
CA LEU A 21 28.20 5.02 -19.87
C LEU A 21 26.97 4.64 -20.72
N VAL A 22 26.12 5.61 -21.07
CA VAL A 22 24.99 5.41 -22.01
C VAL A 22 25.47 5.23 -23.46
N CYS A 23 26.56 5.88 -23.87
CA CYS A 23 27.12 5.76 -25.22
C CYS A 23 28.09 4.60 -25.43
N PHE A 24 28.58 3.95 -24.36
CA PHE A 24 29.46 2.78 -24.40
C PHE A 24 28.80 1.49 -23.91
N ALA A 25 27.48 1.50 -23.65
CA ALA A 25 26.70 0.28 -23.73
C ALA A 25 27.01 -0.35 -25.10
N PRO A 26 27.46 -1.62 -25.16
CA PRO A 26 27.73 -2.24 -26.44
C PRO A 26 26.45 -2.16 -27.25
N ALA A 27 26.51 -1.54 -28.42
CA ALA A 27 25.56 -1.80 -29.48
C ALA A 27 25.70 -3.29 -29.79
N VAL A 28 24.97 -4.12 -29.06
CA VAL A 28 24.74 -5.50 -29.40
C VAL A 28 24.02 -5.39 -30.73
N SER A 29 24.76 -5.72 -31.79
CA SER A 29 24.18 -6.04 -33.08
C SER A 29 22.97 -6.92 -32.80
N ALA A 30 21.78 -6.43 -33.12
CA ALA A 30 20.59 -7.24 -33.22
C ALA A 30 20.83 -8.25 -34.35
N ASP A 31 21.60 -9.29 -34.05
CA ASP A 31 21.34 -10.59 -34.66
C ASP A 31 19.97 -10.95 -34.12
N ALA A 32 18.96 -10.80 -35.00
CA ALA A 32 17.64 -11.31 -34.80
C ALA A 32 17.78 -12.80 -34.44
N PHE A 33 17.76 -13.11 -33.15
CA PHE A 33 17.23 -14.37 -32.71
C PHE A 33 15.77 -14.33 -33.17
N GLU A 34 15.45 -15.02 -34.26
CA GLU A 34 14.11 -15.59 -34.39
C GLU A 34 13.96 -16.53 -33.18
N SER A 35 13.58 -15.98 -32.02
CA SER A 35 13.08 -16.78 -30.93
C SER A 35 11.72 -17.27 -31.39
N GLU A 36 11.59 -18.57 -31.61
CA GLU A 36 10.28 -19.21 -31.67
C GLU A 36 9.46 -18.71 -30.45
N PRO A 37 8.14 -18.51 -30.60
CA PRO A 37 7.30 -18.09 -29.50
C PRO A 37 7.55 -19.01 -28.31
N THR A 38 8.02 -18.45 -27.19
CA THR A 38 8.40 -19.23 -26.00
C THR A 38 7.18 -19.89 -25.36
N TYR A 39 5.97 -19.37 -25.63
CA TYR A 39 4.68 -19.84 -25.12
C TYR A 39 3.59 -19.68 -26.20
N GLU A 40 2.76 -20.71 -26.42
CA GLU A 40 1.68 -20.69 -27.43
C GLU A 40 0.42 -19.96 -26.90
N HIS A 41 0.20 -20.00 -25.59
CA HIS A 41 -1.00 -19.49 -24.93
C HIS A 41 -0.68 -18.48 -23.83
N MET A 42 -1.54 -17.47 -23.72
CA MET A 42 -1.59 -16.56 -22.58
C MET A 42 -3.00 -16.45 -22.04
N TYR A 43 -3.13 -16.62 -20.72
CA TYR A 43 -4.38 -16.45 -19.99
C TYR A 43 -4.28 -15.27 -19.06
N TYR A 44 -5.26 -14.37 -19.10
CA TYR A 44 -5.40 -13.27 -18.18
C TYR A 44 -6.75 -13.35 -17.47
N PHE A 45 -6.70 -13.62 -16.17
CA PHE A 45 -7.85 -13.64 -15.27
C PHE A 45 -7.85 -12.36 -14.47
N SER A 46 -8.94 -11.60 -14.45
CA SER A 46 -8.98 -10.34 -13.70
C SER A 46 -10.35 -9.98 -13.14
N ASP A 47 -10.39 -9.49 -11.90
CA ASP A 47 -11.57 -8.88 -11.29
C ASP A 47 -11.64 -7.35 -11.47
N TYR A 48 -10.64 -6.75 -12.13
CA TYR A 48 -10.56 -5.31 -12.34
C TYR A 48 -11.49 -4.87 -13.47
N TYR A 49 -12.27 -3.81 -13.25
CA TYR A 49 -13.29 -3.37 -14.20
C TYR A 49 -12.73 -2.92 -15.56
N ASP A 50 -11.46 -2.54 -15.63
CA ASP A 50 -10.78 -2.04 -16.83
C ASP A 50 -9.67 -3.01 -17.31
N ALA A 51 -9.78 -4.28 -16.92
CA ALA A 51 -8.83 -5.33 -17.30
C ALA A 51 -8.72 -5.50 -18.83
N GLU A 52 -9.82 -5.35 -19.58
CA GLU A 52 -9.80 -5.43 -21.04
C GLU A 52 -8.88 -4.38 -21.67
N ARG A 53 -8.80 -3.16 -21.10
CA ARG A 53 -7.87 -2.14 -21.60
C ARG A 53 -6.42 -2.57 -21.37
N ILE A 54 -6.09 -3.00 -20.15
CA ILE A 54 -4.74 -3.47 -19.80
C ILE A 54 -4.37 -4.66 -20.69
N PHE A 55 -5.28 -5.61 -20.86
CA PHE A 55 -5.08 -6.79 -21.69
C PHE A 55 -4.67 -6.43 -23.11
N ASN A 56 -5.44 -5.56 -23.75
CA ASN A 56 -5.16 -5.17 -25.13
C ASN A 56 -3.85 -4.36 -25.22
N GLN A 57 -3.68 -3.35 -24.36
CA GLN A 57 -2.56 -2.40 -24.46
C GLN A 57 -1.21 -3.00 -24.04
N VAL A 58 -1.20 -3.89 -23.05
CA VAL A 58 0.04 -4.40 -22.46
C VAL A 58 0.38 -5.79 -23.00
N PHE A 59 -0.62 -6.63 -23.27
CA PHE A 59 -0.39 -8.01 -23.65
C PHE A 59 -0.62 -8.25 -25.13
N VAL A 60 -1.77 -7.88 -25.70
CA VAL A 60 -2.07 -8.15 -27.11
C VAL A 60 -1.23 -7.29 -28.06
N ASP A 61 -1.09 -6.00 -27.76
CA ASP A 61 -0.43 -5.06 -28.66
C ASP A 61 1.11 -5.16 -28.61
N GLU A 62 1.67 -5.56 -27.46
CA GLU A 62 3.12 -5.55 -27.22
C GLU A 62 3.77 -6.94 -27.23
N LEU A 63 3.02 -8.03 -26.99
CA LEU A 63 3.58 -9.39 -27.00
C LEU A 63 3.48 -10.03 -28.38
N GLU A 64 4.51 -9.81 -29.21
CA GLU A 64 4.59 -10.36 -30.57
C GLU A 64 4.75 -11.90 -30.62
N TYR A 65 5.03 -12.55 -29.48
CA TYR A 65 5.45 -13.96 -29.37
C TYR A 65 4.40 -14.89 -28.77
N VAL A 66 3.14 -14.48 -28.67
CA VAL A 66 2.04 -15.33 -28.19
C VAL A 66 1.00 -15.48 -29.30
N GLU A 67 0.57 -16.71 -29.57
CA GLU A 67 -0.41 -16.98 -30.64
C GLU A 67 -1.85 -16.86 -30.16
N ASN A 68 -2.14 -17.36 -28.95
CA ASN A 68 -3.50 -17.48 -28.43
C ASN A 68 -3.67 -16.72 -27.10
N PHE A 69 -4.44 -15.63 -27.17
CA PHE A 69 -4.75 -14.77 -26.02
C PHE A 69 -6.15 -15.07 -25.48
N HIS A 70 -6.24 -15.29 -24.17
CA HIS A 70 -7.49 -15.57 -23.45
C HIS A 70 -7.67 -14.56 -22.33
N LEU A 71 -8.78 -13.81 -22.35
CA LEU A 71 -9.17 -12.91 -21.27
C LEU A 71 -10.43 -13.45 -20.58
N GLU A 72 -10.38 -13.52 -19.26
CA GLU A 72 -11.50 -13.90 -18.42
C GLU A 72 -11.75 -12.86 -17.33
N GLN A 73 -12.83 -12.10 -17.49
CA GLN A 73 -13.30 -11.16 -16.48
C GLN A 73 -14.04 -11.91 -15.36
N ILE A 74 -13.52 -11.79 -14.15
CA ILE A 74 -14.11 -12.35 -12.92
C ILE A 74 -15.13 -11.35 -12.38
N ASP A 75 -16.35 -11.84 -12.11
CA ASP A 75 -17.37 -11.07 -11.42
C ASP A 75 -17.03 -10.99 -9.92
N VAL A 76 -16.69 -9.79 -9.44
CA VAL A 76 -16.36 -9.51 -8.04
C VAL A 76 -17.44 -10.02 -7.08
N SER A 77 -18.72 -9.97 -7.48
CA SER A 77 -19.84 -10.42 -6.63
C SER A 77 -19.91 -11.94 -6.45
N ASN A 78 -19.17 -12.71 -7.24
CA ASN A 78 -19.22 -14.17 -7.28
C ASN A 78 -17.83 -14.83 -7.22
N ILE A 79 -16.80 -14.08 -6.87
CA ILE A 79 -15.39 -14.53 -6.89
C ILE A 79 -15.12 -15.76 -6.02
N VAL A 80 -15.74 -15.89 -4.85
CA VAL A 80 -15.58 -17.08 -3.99
C VAL A 80 -16.02 -18.34 -4.74
N ASN A 81 -17.21 -18.31 -5.32
CA ASN A 81 -17.75 -19.43 -6.07
C ASN A 81 -16.99 -19.66 -7.40
N TYR A 82 -16.45 -18.60 -7.99
CA TYR A 82 -15.56 -18.70 -9.14
C TYR A 82 -14.30 -19.50 -8.79
N LEU A 83 -13.60 -19.12 -7.73
CA LEU A 83 -12.38 -19.79 -7.27
C LEU A 83 -12.67 -21.23 -6.79
N ASP A 84 -13.77 -21.46 -6.06
CA ASP A 84 -14.19 -22.81 -5.63
C ASP A 84 -14.49 -23.77 -6.79
N ASN A 85 -14.91 -23.23 -7.93
CA ASN A 85 -15.26 -24.01 -9.12
C ASN A 85 -14.37 -23.66 -10.31
N PHE A 86 -13.14 -23.20 -10.06
CA PHE A 86 -12.22 -22.82 -11.12
C PHE A 86 -12.00 -24.01 -12.05
N SER A 87 -12.59 -23.93 -13.25
CA SER A 87 -12.64 -25.03 -14.22
C SER A 87 -12.03 -24.65 -15.57
N CYS A 88 -11.40 -23.47 -15.66
CA CYS A 88 -10.73 -23.05 -16.87
C CYS A 88 -9.58 -24.04 -17.16
N THR A 89 -9.57 -24.58 -18.37
CA THR A 89 -8.48 -25.47 -18.79
C THR A 89 -7.34 -24.60 -19.28
N VAL A 90 -6.36 -24.39 -18.40
CA VAL A 90 -5.06 -23.80 -18.76
C VAL A 90 -4.21 -24.91 -19.35
N GLU A 91 -3.76 -24.71 -20.60
CA GLU A 91 -2.87 -25.60 -21.32
C GLU A 91 -1.47 -25.61 -20.69
N ASP A 92 -0.75 -26.71 -20.86
CA ASP A 92 0.64 -26.82 -20.39
C ASP A 92 1.54 -25.77 -21.06
N ASP A 93 2.64 -25.40 -20.39
CA ASP A 93 3.61 -24.44 -20.93
C ASP A 93 2.96 -23.12 -21.40
N SER A 94 2.12 -22.51 -20.54
CA SER A 94 1.41 -21.25 -20.82
C SER A 94 1.89 -20.08 -19.96
N LEU A 95 1.66 -18.85 -20.45
CA LEU A 95 1.71 -17.65 -19.63
C LEU A 95 0.38 -17.45 -18.91
N VAL A 96 0.43 -17.20 -17.60
CA VAL A 96 -0.77 -16.90 -16.80
C VAL A 96 -0.56 -15.61 -16.04
N VAL A 97 -1.46 -14.65 -16.24
CA VAL A 97 -1.59 -13.45 -15.42
C VAL A 97 -2.88 -13.58 -14.65
N PHE A 98 -2.80 -13.47 -13.33
CA PHE A 98 -3.95 -13.53 -12.45
C PHE A 98 -3.99 -12.25 -11.62
N GLU A 99 -4.96 -11.38 -11.88
CA GLU A 99 -5.12 -10.09 -11.19
C GLU A 99 -6.35 -10.11 -10.31
N LEU A 100 -6.15 -9.91 -9.01
CA LEU A 100 -7.23 -9.76 -8.04
C LEU A 100 -7.01 -8.48 -7.24
N ARG A 101 -7.76 -7.44 -7.57
CA ARG A 101 -7.75 -6.16 -6.86
C ARG A 101 -8.63 -6.17 -5.61
N ASN A 102 -9.67 -7.00 -5.57
CA ASN A 102 -10.59 -7.13 -4.43
C ASN A 102 -10.32 -8.43 -3.65
N MET A 103 -9.06 -8.66 -3.31
CA MET A 103 -8.63 -9.85 -2.55
C MET A 103 -9.21 -9.89 -1.14
N LEU A 104 -9.53 -11.10 -0.67
CA LEU A 104 -9.88 -11.40 0.72
C LEU A 104 -9.04 -12.58 1.22
N THR A 105 -8.87 -12.68 2.54
CA THR A 105 -8.04 -13.70 3.19
C THR A 105 -8.40 -15.14 2.79
N ASP A 106 -9.69 -15.44 2.65
CA ASP A 106 -10.15 -16.80 2.33
C ASP A 106 -9.89 -17.21 0.87
N TYR A 107 -9.49 -16.28 -0.01
CA TYR A 107 -9.11 -16.60 -1.38
C TYR A 107 -7.75 -17.29 -1.43
N GLY A 108 -6.85 -17.00 -0.49
CA GLY A 108 -5.48 -17.52 -0.49
C GLY A 108 -5.39 -19.05 -0.53
N VAL A 109 -6.25 -19.75 0.22
CA VAL A 109 -6.30 -21.22 0.21
C VAL A 109 -6.76 -21.75 -1.14
N ARG A 110 -7.69 -21.07 -1.81
CA ARG A 110 -8.23 -21.48 -3.12
C ARG A 110 -7.23 -21.23 -4.24
N LEU A 111 -6.56 -20.06 -4.18
CA LEU A 111 -5.50 -19.70 -5.11
C LEU A 111 -4.33 -20.66 -5.04
N LYS A 112 -4.05 -21.22 -3.86
CA LYS A 112 -3.00 -22.23 -3.71
C LYS A 112 -3.24 -23.43 -4.63
N ASP A 113 -4.43 -24.03 -4.56
CA ASP A 113 -4.77 -25.20 -5.37
C ASP A 113 -4.72 -24.87 -6.88
N ILE A 114 -5.17 -23.67 -7.25
CA ILE A 114 -5.17 -23.19 -8.65
C ILE A 114 -3.74 -22.98 -9.16
N PHE A 115 -2.90 -22.26 -8.41
CA PHE A 115 -1.53 -21.96 -8.84
C PHE A 115 -0.63 -23.18 -8.75
N GLU A 116 -0.84 -24.09 -7.81
CA GLU A 116 -0.13 -25.37 -7.77
C GLU A 116 -0.42 -26.22 -9.01
N ASP A 117 -1.68 -26.29 -9.47
CA ASP A 117 -2.03 -26.98 -10.72
C ASP A 117 -1.31 -26.36 -11.93
N MET A 118 -1.40 -25.04 -12.11
CA MET A 118 -0.74 -24.31 -13.19
C MET A 118 0.79 -24.48 -13.15
N TYR A 119 1.38 -24.40 -11.97
CA TYR A 119 2.82 -24.63 -11.76
C TYR A 119 3.22 -26.05 -12.15
N SER A 120 2.40 -27.06 -11.80
CA SER A 120 2.65 -28.46 -12.17
C SER A 120 2.63 -28.73 -13.68
N LYS A 121 1.95 -27.85 -14.43
CA LYS A 121 1.87 -27.84 -15.90
C LYS A 121 2.95 -26.97 -16.55
N ASN A 122 3.96 -26.56 -15.78
CA ASN A 122 5.07 -25.73 -16.24
C ASN A 122 4.61 -24.36 -16.81
N CYS A 123 3.48 -23.83 -16.31
CA CYS A 123 3.06 -22.47 -16.63
C CYS A 123 3.94 -21.45 -15.90
N ARG A 124 4.17 -20.30 -16.55
CA ARG A 124 4.75 -19.12 -15.89
C ARG A 124 3.61 -18.26 -15.34
N ILE A 125 3.69 -17.87 -14.08
CA ILE A 125 2.57 -17.24 -13.35
C ILE A 125 2.98 -15.86 -12.82
N MET A 126 2.25 -14.83 -13.26
CA MET A 126 2.27 -13.49 -12.68
C MET A 126 1.01 -13.30 -11.84
N PHE A 127 1.18 -12.91 -10.59
CA PHE A 127 0.07 -12.55 -9.71
C PHE A 127 0.08 -11.04 -9.45
N ILE A 128 -1.04 -10.37 -9.71
CA ILE A 128 -1.24 -8.94 -9.42
C ILE A 128 -2.27 -8.83 -8.30
N ASN A 129 -1.85 -8.31 -7.16
CA ASN A 129 -2.64 -8.27 -5.94
C ASN A 129 -3.01 -6.83 -5.54
N GLY A 130 -4.28 -6.56 -5.25
CA GLY A 130 -4.72 -5.26 -4.71
C GLY A 130 -4.70 -5.15 -3.19
N MET A 131 -4.35 -6.21 -2.46
CA MET A 131 -4.34 -6.26 -0.99
C MET A 131 -2.94 -6.57 -0.47
N GLU A 132 -2.48 -5.88 0.56
CA GLU A 132 -1.24 -6.26 1.25
C GLU A 132 -1.33 -7.67 1.86
N GLU A 133 -0.33 -8.53 1.63
CA GLU A 133 -0.32 -9.92 2.12
C GLU A 133 -0.40 -9.97 3.64
N VAL A 134 0.19 -8.98 4.31
CA VAL A 134 0.18 -8.90 5.77
C VAL A 134 -1.24 -8.79 6.33
N ARG A 135 -2.19 -8.26 5.54
CA ARG A 135 -3.61 -8.18 5.91
C ARG A 135 -4.32 -9.53 5.79
N MET A 136 -3.68 -10.55 5.20
CA MET A 136 -4.16 -11.93 5.17
C MET A 136 -3.66 -12.76 6.35
N LEU A 137 -2.82 -12.19 7.23
CA LEU A 137 -2.23 -12.92 8.35
C LEU A 137 -3.20 -12.98 9.53
N ASP A 138 -3.30 -14.16 10.15
CA ASP A 138 -3.83 -14.28 11.51
C ASP A 138 -2.80 -13.68 12.50
N TRP A 139 -3.26 -13.24 13.67
CA TRP A 139 -2.53 -12.43 14.64
C TRP A 139 -1.30 -13.16 15.24
N ASN A 140 -1.23 -14.47 15.04
CA ASN A 140 -0.13 -15.34 15.48
C ASN A 140 0.68 -15.95 14.32
N MET A 141 0.46 -15.49 13.07
CA MET A 141 1.08 -16.05 11.88
C MET A 141 2.01 -15.05 11.23
N ASN A 142 3.16 -15.53 10.76
CA ASN A 142 4.03 -14.75 9.89
C ASN A 142 3.78 -15.11 8.42
N LEU A 143 4.32 -14.29 7.52
CA LEU A 143 4.13 -14.42 6.07
C LEU A 143 4.50 -15.81 5.51
N TYR A 144 5.51 -16.47 6.06
CA TYR A 144 6.03 -17.75 5.55
C TYR A 144 5.34 -18.96 6.18
N ASP A 145 4.77 -18.81 7.38
CA ASP A 145 4.04 -19.87 8.09
C ASP A 145 2.51 -19.76 7.91
N CYS A 146 2.03 -18.80 7.12
CA CYS A 146 0.61 -18.57 6.86
C CYS A 146 0.11 -19.39 5.64
N PRO A 147 -0.94 -20.22 5.79
CA PRO A 147 -1.53 -20.93 4.66
C PRO A 147 -2.26 -20.00 3.68
N TYR A 148 -2.67 -18.81 4.13
CA TYR A 148 -3.36 -17.82 3.29
C TYR A 148 -2.43 -17.12 2.31
N THR A 149 -1.11 -17.27 2.43
CA THR A 149 -0.12 -16.67 1.52
C THR A 149 0.73 -17.73 0.80
N GLU A 150 0.51 -19.02 1.06
CA GLU A 150 1.27 -20.14 0.49
C GLU A 150 1.13 -20.27 -1.03
N PHE A 151 0.04 -19.75 -1.59
CA PHE A 151 -0.12 -19.69 -3.04
C PHE A 151 1.00 -18.90 -3.75
N LEU A 152 1.68 -17.98 -3.06
CA LEU A 152 2.79 -17.19 -3.62
C LEU A 152 4.05 -18.02 -3.89
N ASP A 153 4.18 -19.22 -3.29
CA ASP A 153 5.31 -20.12 -3.55
C ASP A 153 5.29 -20.70 -4.98
N TYR A 154 4.15 -20.61 -5.65
CA TYR A 154 3.92 -21.11 -7.01
C TYR A 154 3.95 -20.01 -8.08
N VAL A 155 4.21 -18.77 -7.67
CA VAL A 155 4.18 -17.58 -8.54
C VAL A 155 5.61 -17.17 -8.92
N ASP A 156 5.85 -16.83 -10.19
CA ASP A 156 7.16 -16.36 -10.67
C ASP A 156 7.42 -14.90 -10.34
N ILE A 157 6.37 -14.07 -10.44
CA ILE A 157 6.41 -12.66 -10.05
C ILE A 157 5.08 -12.24 -9.43
N HIS A 158 5.19 -11.62 -8.26
CA HIS A 158 4.07 -11.08 -7.53
C HIS A 158 4.15 -9.55 -7.50
N ILE A 159 3.12 -8.88 -7.99
CA ILE A 159 3.00 -7.42 -8.03
C ILE A 159 1.91 -6.99 -7.05
N ASN A 160 2.31 -6.37 -5.95
CA ASN A 160 1.38 -5.89 -4.94
C ASN A 160 1.09 -4.39 -5.12
N LEU A 161 -0.14 -4.07 -5.49
CA LEU A 161 -0.62 -2.71 -5.77
C LEU A 161 -1.04 -1.93 -4.52
N ASP A 162 -1.07 -2.55 -3.33
CA ASP A 162 -1.45 -1.93 -2.06
C ASP A 162 -0.32 -1.02 -1.53
N ILE A 163 -0.26 0.21 -2.08
CA ILE A 163 0.62 1.29 -1.60
C ILE A 163 0.07 1.91 -0.31
N PHE A 164 -1.26 1.89 -0.14
CA PHE A 164 -1.92 2.53 1.00
C PHE A 164 -1.43 1.95 2.33
N THR A 165 -1.20 0.63 2.37
CA THR A 165 -0.65 -0.01 3.57
C THR A 165 0.75 0.52 3.94
N VAL A 166 1.61 0.75 2.94
CA VAL A 166 2.96 1.33 3.13
C VAL A 166 2.87 2.79 3.58
N PHE A 167 1.91 3.54 3.00
CA PHE A 167 1.62 4.92 3.36
C PHE A 167 1.25 5.03 4.85
N VAL A 168 0.36 4.17 5.34
CA VAL A 168 -0.04 4.19 6.76
C VAL A 168 1.11 3.72 7.67
N ASP A 169 1.80 2.62 7.35
CA ASP A 169 2.93 2.15 8.16
C ASP A 169 4.01 3.22 8.32
N THR A 170 4.34 3.91 7.23
CA THR A 170 5.35 5.00 7.26
C THR A 170 4.95 6.11 8.23
N ILE A 171 3.67 6.46 8.31
CA ILE A 171 3.19 7.52 9.22
C ILE A 171 3.29 7.04 10.67
N LEU A 172 2.84 5.80 10.93
CA LEU A 172 2.88 5.21 12.26
C LEU A 172 4.32 5.01 12.75
N GLU A 173 5.26 4.69 11.85
CA GLU A 173 6.69 4.64 12.15
C GLU A 173 7.23 5.98 12.59
N LYS A 174 6.83 7.05 11.91
CA LYS A 174 7.26 8.41 12.25
C LYS A 174 6.67 8.90 13.56
N ALA A 175 5.48 8.42 13.93
CA ALA A 175 4.86 8.69 15.21
C ALA A 175 5.48 7.88 16.37
N GLU A 176 6.15 6.76 16.06
CA GLU A 176 6.74 5.89 17.05
C GLU A 176 8.05 6.47 17.61
N THR A 177 8.18 6.46 18.93
CA THR A 177 9.41 6.78 19.66
C THR A 177 9.72 5.63 20.62
N ASP A 178 10.92 5.05 20.52
CA ASP A 178 11.38 3.94 21.36
C ASP A 178 10.42 2.72 21.39
N GLY A 179 9.77 2.39 20.27
CA GLY A 179 8.92 1.21 20.14
C GLY A 179 7.43 1.46 20.37
N GLN A 180 7.03 2.67 20.79
CA GLN A 180 5.66 3.02 21.17
C GLN A 180 5.27 4.42 20.67
N ILE A 181 3.97 4.68 20.54
CA ILE A 181 3.44 6.02 20.23
C ILE A 181 2.99 6.64 21.55
N SER A 182 3.27 7.91 21.81
CA SER A 182 2.74 8.58 23.02
C SER A 182 2.72 10.08 22.80
N ASN A 183 1.78 10.78 23.45
CA ASN A 183 1.59 12.23 23.29
C ASN A 183 1.50 12.63 21.81
N THR A 184 0.68 11.91 21.05
CA THR A 184 0.52 12.07 19.60
C THR A 184 -0.94 12.35 19.24
N THR A 185 -1.18 13.38 18.44
CA THR A 185 -2.50 13.65 17.86
C THR A 185 -2.53 13.24 16.40
N PHE A 186 -3.49 12.37 16.04
CA PHE A 186 -3.83 12.05 14.66
C PHE A 186 -5.07 12.84 14.26
N ILE A 187 -4.95 13.66 13.21
CA ILE A 187 -6.05 14.38 12.59
C ILE A 187 -6.40 13.66 11.28
N LEU A 188 -7.54 13.00 11.24
CA LEU A 188 -8.02 12.23 10.10
C LEU A 188 -8.99 13.08 9.28
N ASP A 189 -8.93 12.94 7.95
CA ASP A 189 -10.07 13.36 7.15
C ASP A 189 -11.30 12.47 7.44
N GLY A 190 -12.50 12.95 7.06
CA GLY A 190 -13.74 12.22 7.31
C GLY A 190 -13.92 10.95 6.47
N THR A 191 -13.14 10.77 5.39
CA THR A 191 -13.23 9.60 4.51
C THR A 191 -12.66 8.35 5.16
N LEU A 192 -11.66 8.51 6.03
CA LEU A 192 -11.04 7.42 6.76
C LEU A 192 -11.99 6.79 7.80
N VAL A 193 -12.91 7.58 8.36
CA VAL A 193 -13.80 7.11 9.45
C VAL A 193 -15.22 6.79 8.96
N TYR A 194 -15.57 7.17 7.73
CA TYR A 194 -16.90 7.05 7.12
C TYR A 194 -17.99 7.86 7.84
N ARG A 195 -18.61 8.81 7.12
CA ARG A 195 -19.49 9.81 7.73
C ARG A 195 -20.72 9.23 8.45
N ASP A 196 -21.29 8.14 7.94
CA ASP A 196 -22.48 7.54 8.57
C ASP A 196 -22.16 6.91 9.94
N LEU A 197 -20.90 6.57 10.21
CA LEU A 197 -20.50 6.07 11.53
C LEU A 197 -20.48 7.20 12.56
N LEU A 198 -19.99 8.38 12.17
CA LEU A 198 -19.94 9.58 13.01
C LEU A 198 -21.33 10.02 13.52
N GLU A 199 -22.40 9.67 12.81
CA GLU A 199 -23.78 10.03 13.18
C GLU A 199 -24.51 8.94 13.99
N ASN A 200 -24.03 7.68 13.97
CA ASN A 200 -24.79 6.53 14.49
C ASN A 200 -24.04 5.70 15.55
N PHE A 201 -22.75 5.94 15.76
CA PHE A 201 -21.92 5.19 16.70
C PHE A 201 -21.46 6.06 17.85
N TYR A 202 -21.39 5.45 19.03
CA TYR A 202 -20.61 5.97 20.13
C TYR A 202 -19.20 5.40 20.01
N PHE A 203 -18.28 6.18 19.43
CA PHE A 203 -16.93 5.73 19.07
C PHE A 203 -16.09 5.17 20.23
N PRO A 204 -16.18 5.70 21.47
CA PRO A 204 -15.43 5.13 22.58
C PRO A 204 -15.77 3.65 22.84
N ASP A 205 -17.06 3.27 22.75
CA ASP A 205 -17.47 1.86 22.89
C ASP A 205 -16.98 1.03 21.70
N TYR A 206 -17.11 1.54 20.47
CA TYR A 206 -16.59 0.85 19.28
C TYR A 206 -15.09 0.56 19.38
N ILE A 207 -14.27 1.52 19.84
CA ILE A 207 -12.82 1.33 19.98
C ILE A 207 -12.49 0.34 21.11
N ASN A 208 -13.25 0.35 22.22
CA ASN A 208 -13.03 -0.58 23.32
C ASN A 208 -13.47 -2.02 22.99
N ASP A 209 -14.56 -2.17 22.22
CA ASP A 209 -15.08 -3.48 21.81
C ASP A 209 -14.40 -4.03 20.54
N TRP A 210 -13.62 -3.20 19.85
CA TRP A 210 -13.01 -3.47 18.55
C TRP A 210 -12.31 -4.84 18.46
N TYR A 211 -11.49 -5.20 19.46
CA TYR A 211 -10.74 -6.46 19.46
C TYR A 211 -11.66 -7.67 19.27
N TRP A 212 -12.78 -7.70 20.00
CA TRP A 212 -13.72 -8.80 19.96
C TRP A 212 -14.49 -8.82 18.65
N GLU A 213 -14.93 -7.66 18.18
CA GLU A 213 -15.63 -7.52 16.90
C GLU A 213 -14.77 -7.96 15.71
N ALA A 214 -13.50 -7.54 15.68
CA ALA A 214 -12.53 -7.94 14.66
C ALA A 214 -12.33 -9.46 14.63
N ASN A 215 -12.27 -10.12 15.80
CA ASN A 215 -12.19 -11.58 15.89
C ASN A 215 -13.46 -12.31 15.41
N TYR A 216 -14.60 -11.63 15.39
CA TYR A 216 -15.83 -12.14 14.77
C TYR A 216 -15.94 -11.80 13.27
N GLY A 217 -14.93 -11.15 12.69
CA GLY A 217 -14.93 -10.71 11.29
C GLY A 217 -15.88 -9.55 11.02
N ILE A 218 -16.25 -8.79 12.06
CA ILE A 218 -17.08 -7.59 11.92
C ILE A 218 -16.16 -6.43 11.54
N VAL A 219 -16.43 -5.81 10.39
CA VAL A 219 -15.75 -4.60 9.92
C VAL A 219 -16.78 -3.49 9.88
N GLN A 220 -16.51 -2.43 10.62
CA GLN A 220 -17.37 -1.25 10.68
C GLN A 220 -16.68 -0.04 10.03
N CYS A 221 -15.40 0.17 10.33
CA CYS A 221 -14.59 1.27 9.85
C CYS A 221 -13.27 0.75 9.27
N TRP A 222 -13.20 0.60 7.95
CA TRP A 222 -12.07 -0.02 7.26
C TRP A 222 -10.69 0.49 7.68
N PHE A 223 -10.49 1.81 7.75
CA PHE A 223 -9.18 2.37 8.11
C PHE A 223 -8.81 2.03 9.56
N LEU A 224 -9.74 2.18 10.49
CA LEU A 224 -9.51 1.88 11.89
C LEU A 224 -9.30 0.38 12.10
N ASP A 225 -10.15 -0.45 11.49
CA ASP A 225 -10.17 -1.90 11.65
C ASP A 225 -8.93 -2.59 11.07
N TYR A 226 -8.40 -2.12 9.95
CA TYR A 226 -7.28 -2.78 9.27
C TYR A 226 -5.92 -2.15 9.51
N TYR A 227 -5.86 -0.90 9.96
CA TYR A 227 -4.59 -0.18 10.08
C TYR A 227 -4.36 0.39 11.47
N LEU A 228 -5.24 1.28 11.95
CA LEU A 228 -4.92 2.08 13.13
C LEU A 228 -5.07 1.28 14.45
N LEU A 229 -6.20 0.61 14.64
CA LEU A 229 -6.49 -0.13 15.87
C LEU A 229 -5.66 -1.43 16.00
N PRO A 230 -5.44 -2.25 14.95
CA PRO A 230 -4.49 -3.35 15.01
C PRO A 230 -3.09 -2.91 15.43
N TYR A 231 -2.64 -1.78 14.88
CA TYR A 231 -1.32 -1.25 15.20
C TYR A 231 -1.20 -0.93 16.69
N PHE A 232 -2.16 -0.18 17.22
CA PHE A 232 -2.19 0.16 18.64
C PHE A 232 -2.29 -1.07 19.52
N TYR A 233 -3.24 -1.97 19.23
CA TYR A 233 -3.37 -3.22 19.97
C TYR A 233 -2.03 -3.95 20.06
N MET A 234 -1.31 -4.11 18.97
CA MET A 234 -0.05 -4.85 19.00
C MET A 234 1.07 -4.13 19.75
N ARG A 235 1.15 -2.80 19.69
CA ARG A 235 2.14 -2.04 20.48
C ARG A 235 1.85 -2.07 21.97
N TYR A 236 0.57 -2.12 22.35
CA TYR A 236 0.17 -2.01 23.74
C TYR A 236 -0.14 -3.34 24.41
N ALA A 237 -0.48 -4.39 23.67
CA ALA A 237 -0.72 -5.72 24.23
C ALA A 237 0.55 -6.32 24.86
N GLU A 238 1.74 -5.93 24.40
CA GLU A 238 3.01 -6.30 25.04
C GLU A 238 3.19 -5.67 26.43
N ILE A 239 2.51 -4.55 26.69
CA ILE A 239 2.58 -3.81 27.95
C ILE A 239 1.45 -4.25 28.89
N ASP A 240 0.22 -4.21 28.37
CA ASP A 240 -1.00 -4.57 29.09
C ASP A 240 -2.01 -5.21 28.12
N GLU A 241 -1.88 -6.52 27.94
CA GLU A 241 -2.75 -7.32 27.08
C GLU A 241 -4.23 -7.22 27.47
N PHE A 242 -4.53 -7.08 28.77
CA PHE A 242 -5.92 -6.99 29.23
C PHE A 242 -6.55 -5.66 28.81
N MET A 243 -5.87 -4.55 29.09
CA MET A 243 -6.34 -3.22 28.67
C MET A 243 -6.41 -3.09 27.15
N ALA A 244 -5.43 -3.64 26.43
CA ALA A 244 -5.42 -3.59 24.96
C ALA A 244 -6.60 -4.35 24.32
N LYS A 245 -7.12 -5.41 24.97
CA LYS A 245 -8.28 -6.18 24.47
C LYS A 245 -9.63 -5.58 24.84
N ASP A 246 -9.76 -5.13 26.09
CA ASP A 246 -11.08 -4.80 26.66
C ASP A 246 -11.30 -3.29 26.83
N ASN A 247 -10.25 -2.46 26.80
CA ASN A 247 -10.32 -1.02 27.08
C ASN A 247 -9.27 -0.23 26.28
N LEU A 248 -9.12 -0.54 24.98
CA LEU A 248 -8.08 0.08 24.15
C LEU A 248 -8.17 1.61 24.13
N GLY A 249 -9.38 2.18 24.06
CA GLY A 249 -9.58 3.62 24.04
C GLY A 249 -9.11 4.33 25.31
N GLU A 250 -9.33 3.71 26.49
CA GLU A 250 -8.80 4.21 27.76
C GLU A 250 -7.27 4.16 27.77
N LEU A 251 -6.69 3.04 27.31
CA LEU A 251 -5.25 2.88 27.20
C LEU A 251 -4.62 3.94 26.28
N LEU A 252 -5.19 4.18 25.10
CA LEU A 252 -4.73 5.23 24.19
C LEU A 252 -4.76 6.61 24.85
N THR A 253 -5.81 6.91 25.61
CA THR A 253 -5.96 8.17 26.34
C THR A 253 -4.90 8.32 27.43
N GLU A 254 -4.57 7.24 28.16
CA GLU A 254 -3.50 7.25 29.17
C GLU A 254 -2.12 7.57 28.58
N TYR A 255 -1.86 7.11 27.35
CA TYR A 255 -0.63 7.42 26.61
C TYR A 255 -0.68 8.78 25.89
N GLY A 256 -1.73 9.58 26.13
CA GLY A 256 -1.87 10.92 25.55
C GLY A 256 -2.16 10.92 24.05
N ILE A 257 -2.67 9.82 23.50
CA ILE A 257 -3.06 9.72 22.10
C ILE A 257 -4.43 10.39 21.91
N LYS A 258 -4.57 11.13 20.81
CA LYS A 258 -5.82 11.75 20.37
C LYS A 258 -6.11 11.37 18.93
N ILE A 259 -7.35 11.04 18.60
CA ILE A 259 -7.77 10.71 17.23
C ILE A 259 -8.94 11.63 16.86
N ILE A 260 -8.66 12.62 16.04
CA ILE A 260 -9.54 13.73 15.72
C ILE A 260 -9.97 13.61 14.26
N CYS A 261 -11.26 13.41 14.00
CA CYS A 261 -11.79 13.19 12.66
C CYS A 261 -12.53 14.42 12.14
N HIS A 262 -12.29 14.83 10.89
CA HIS A 262 -13.04 15.91 10.24
C HIS A 262 -14.48 15.48 9.92
N THR A 263 -15.46 16.27 10.37
CA THR A 263 -16.89 16.00 10.16
C THR A 263 -17.53 16.91 9.10
N GLY A 264 -16.79 17.91 8.62
CA GLY A 264 -17.25 18.89 7.63
C GLY A 264 -17.11 20.33 8.09
N GLY A 265 -16.90 21.23 7.13
CA GLY A 265 -16.55 22.63 7.35
C GLY A 265 -15.29 22.75 8.19
N ASN A 266 -15.42 23.40 9.35
CA ASN A 266 -14.32 23.57 10.32
C ASN A 266 -14.52 22.73 11.58
N ASN A 267 -15.36 21.69 11.50
CA ASN A 267 -15.72 20.86 12.63
C ASN A 267 -14.98 19.53 12.59
N TYR A 268 -14.67 19.06 13.79
CA TYR A 268 -13.95 17.85 14.06
C TYR A 268 -14.61 17.11 15.23
N TYR A 269 -14.32 15.84 15.36
CA TYR A 269 -14.85 14.97 16.39
C TYR A 269 -13.73 14.09 16.96
N ASP A 270 -13.55 14.10 18.28
CA ASP A 270 -12.61 13.22 18.97
C ASP A 270 -13.25 11.85 19.18
N LEU A 271 -12.69 10.84 18.51
CA LEU A 271 -13.18 9.47 18.54
C LEU A 271 -13.01 8.80 19.91
N LEU A 272 -12.02 9.22 20.71
CA LEU A 272 -11.73 8.59 22.00
C LEU A 272 -12.59 9.16 23.13
N ASN A 273 -13.00 10.42 23.01
CA ASN A 273 -13.68 11.15 24.09
C ASN A 273 -15.13 11.55 23.78
N ASP A 274 -15.62 11.31 22.56
CA ASP A 274 -16.95 11.73 22.10
C ASP A 274 -17.17 13.25 22.23
N ILE A 275 -16.24 14.03 21.67
CA ILE A 275 -16.25 15.50 21.76
C ILE A 275 -16.25 16.11 20.35
N GLU A 276 -17.25 16.93 20.04
CA GLU A 276 -17.25 17.81 18.87
C GLU A 276 -16.48 19.11 19.15
N ILE A 277 -15.67 19.54 18.18
CA ILE A 277 -14.76 20.68 18.32
C ILE A 277 -14.64 21.41 16.98
N SER A 278 -14.64 22.74 17.02
CA SER A 278 -14.43 23.58 15.85
C SER A 278 -13.04 24.21 15.86
N LEU A 279 -12.43 24.42 14.68
CA LEU A 279 -11.19 25.22 14.56
C LEU A 279 -11.33 26.65 15.08
N TYR A 280 -12.55 27.17 15.14
CA TYR A 280 -12.82 28.50 15.69
C TYR A 280 -13.02 28.51 17.20
N ASP A 281 -13.08 27.35 17.84
CA ASP A 281 -13.09 27.29 19.29
C ASP A 281 -11.75 27.78 19.81
N ARG A 282 -11.80 28.66 20.82
CA ARG A 282 -10.60 29.29 21.39
C ARG A 282 -9.58 28.28 21.91
N ASP A 283 -10.05 27.09 22.24
CA ASP A 283 -9.28 26.05 22.90
C ASP A 283 -8.89 24.94 21.89
N PHE A 284 -9.16 25.08 20.58
CA PHE A 284 -8.82 24.04 19.59
C PHE A 284 -7.31 23.74 19.60
N SER A 285 -6.45 24.77 19.60
CA SER A 285 -5.01 24.60 19.72
C SER A 285 -4.63 23.80 20.96
N ASP A 286 -5.14 24.20 22.13
CA ASP A 286 -4.87 23.50 23.39
C ASP A 286 -5.38 22.05 23.35
N TYR A 287 -6.48 21.81 22.63
CA TYR A 287 -7.08 20.50 22.50
C TYR A 287 -6.25 19.56 21.63
N ILE A 288 -5.82 19.99 20.44
CA ILE A 288 -5.03 19.13 19.55
C ILE A 288 -3.55 19.06 19.95
N TYR A 289 -3.09 19.96 20.83
CA TYR A 289 -1.70 20.04 21.22
C TYR A 289 -1.19 18.72 21.81
N ASN A 290 -0.06 18.29 21.28
CA ASN A 290 0.70 17.13 21.67
C ASN A 290 2.15 17.31 21.18
N GLU A 291 3.09 16.48 21.65
CA GLU A 291 4.48 16.56 21.19
C GLU A 291 4.60 16.32 19.68
N GLN A 292 3.71 15.48 19.16
CA GLN A 292 3.57 15.22 17.74
C GLN A 292 2.12 15.39 17.29
N VAL A 293 1.94 15.98 16.12
CA VAL A 293 0.64 16.09 15.45
C VAL A 293 0.83 15.61 14.01
N PHE A 294 -0.07 14.75 13.53
CA PHE A 294 -0.05 14.18 12.20
C PHE A 294 -1.43 14.35 11.58
N ALA A 295 -1.53 14.97 10.40
CA ALA A 295 -2.76 14.92 9.62
C ALA A 295 -2.66 13.85 8.54
N ILE A 296 -3.74 13.07 8.35
CA ILE A 296 -3.81 11.96 7.40
C ILE A 296 -5.10 12.09 6.60
N GLY A 297 -5.00 12.07 5.27
CA GLY A 297 -6.15 12.06 4.40
C GLY A 297 -5.95 11.35 3.08
N THR A 298 -7.02 11.27 2.30
CA THR A 298 -7.12 10.52 1.06
C THR A 298 -7.89 11.31 0.00
N SER A 299 -7.73 10.91 -1.25
CA SER A 299 -8.52 11.41 -2.38
C SER A 299 -9.80 10.60 -2.62
N TRP A 300 -10.32 9.82 -1.67
CA TRP A 300 -11.45 8.90 -1.92
C TRP A 300 -12.80 9.60 -2.13
N GLN A 301 -12.93 10.84 -1.65
CA GLN A 301 -14.05 11.72 -1.97
C GLN A 301 -13.70 12.66 -3.14
N ASP A 302 -14.67 13.46 -3.56
CA ASP A 302 -14.44 14.45 -4.61
C ASP A 302 -13.42 15.53 -4.20
N GLU A 303 -12.89 16.21 -5.22
CA GLU A 303 -11.89 17.26 -5.05
C GLU A 303 -12.40 18.44 -4.21
N TYR A 304 -13.72 18.67 -4.15
CA TYR A 304 -14.30 19.75 -3.35
C TYR A 304 -14.17 19.44 -1.86
N PHE A 305 -14.53 18.22 -1.44
CA PHE A 305 -14.35 17.76 -0.07
C PHE A 305 -12.88 17.82 0.37
N VAL A 306 -11.98 17.30 -0.47
CA VAL A 306 -10.53 17.31 -0.19
C VAL A 306 -10.02 18.74 0.00
N ASN A 307 -10.40 19.66 -0.90
CA ASN A 307 -10.00 21.06 -0.81
C ASN A 307 -10.57 21.76 0.44
N GLU A 308 -11.80 21.42 0.86
CA GLU A 308 -12.40 21.96 2.07
C GLU A 308 -11.56 21.60 3.31
N TRP A 309 -11.22 20.31 3.47
CA TRP A 309 -10.41 19.83 4.59
C TRP A 309 -8.99 20.42 4.58
N LEU A 310 -8.30 20.40 3.43
CA LEU A 310 -6.95 20.95 3.31
C LEU A 310 -6.91 22.47 3.56
N TYR A 311 -7.90 23.22 3.05
CA TYR A 311 -8.00 24.66 3.28
C TYR A 311 -8.25 24.96 4.77
N SER A 312 -9.10 24.17 5.42
CA SER A 312 -9.39 24.26 6.84
C SER A 312 -8.14 24.08 7.70
N LEU A 313 -7.38 23.00 7.47
CA LEU A 313 -6.11 22.74 8.17
C LEU A 313 -5.05 23.79 7.87
N ARG A 314 -4.89 24.21 6.62
CA ARG A 314 -3.88 25.21 6.27
C ARG A 314 -4.14 26.57 6.85
N THR A 315 -5.39 27.02 6.78
CA THR A 315 -5.80 28.27 7.42
C THR A 315 -5.48 28.23 8.91
N TYR A 316 -5.73 27.09 9.57
CA TYR A 316 -5.35 26.92 10.96
C TYR A 316 -3.84 27.04 11.18
N GLN A 317 -3.02 26.25 10.49
CA GLN A 317 -1.56 26.26 10.68
C GLN A 317 -0.95 27.65 10.48
N GLU A 318 -1.42 28.40 9.48
CA GLU A 318 -0.95 29.76 9.20
C GLU A 318 -1.40 30.79 10.26
N THR A 319 -2.59 30.61 10.83
CA THR A 319 -3.14 31.57 11.81
C THR A 319 -2.65 31.31 13.23
N SER A 320 -2.47 30.06 13.62
CA SER A 320 -1.95 29.65 14.93
C SER A 320 -0.43 29.61 14.99
N TYR A 321 0.27 29.62 13.84
CA TYR A 321 1.71 29.35 13.72
C TYR A 321 2.10 27.96 14.25
N GLU A 322 1.19 26.99 14.13
CA GLU A 322 1.40 25.60 14.52
C GLU A 322 1.51 24.73 13.26
N PHE A 323 2.73 24.35 12.89
CA PHE A 323 2.98 23.58 11.68
C PHE A 323 3.25 22.12 12.01
N PHE A 324 2.53 21.23 11.32
CA PHE A 324 2.65 19.79 11.45
C PHE A 324 2.48 19.13 10.08
N PRO A 325 3.03 17.92 9.88
CA PRO A 325 2.95 17.25 8.59
C PRO A 325 1.51 16.84 8.25
N ILE A 326 1.15 17.04 6.98
CA ILE A 326 -0.09 16.58 6.36
C ILE A 326 0.30 15.51 5.33
N TYR A 327 -0.07 14.27 5.63
CA TYR A 327 0.12 13.11 4.78
C TYR A 327 -1.15 12.84 3.98
N PHE A 328 -1.00 12.70 2.66
CA PHE A 328 -2.14 12.59 1.76
C PHE A 328 -1.95 11.47 0.74
N TYR A 329 -2.86 10.51 0.73
CA TYR A 329 -2.90 9.44 -0.26
C TYR A 329 -3.75 9.86 -1.47
N ASN A 330 -3.08 10.21 -2.56
CA ASN A 330 -3.70 10.77 -3.77
C ASN A 330 -3.91 9.70 -4.85
N GLU A 331 -4.80 8.75 -4.57
CA GLU A 331 -5.17 7.68 -5.50
C GLU A 331 -5.81 8.21 -6.79
N ASN A 332 -6.62 9.27 -6.69
CA ASN A 332 -7.33 9.88 -7.82
C ASN A 332 -6.52 10.95 -8.56
N ASN A 333 -5.23 11.10 -8.22
CA ASN A 333 -4.29 11.96 -8.93
C ASN A 333 -4.76 13.43 -9.07
N PHE A 334 -5.39 13.97 -8.01
CA PHE A 334 -5.84 15.36 -8.00
C PHE A 334 -4.65 16.34 -8.04
N ASP A 335 -4.82 17.44 -8.78
CA ASP A 335 -3.87 18.55 -8.81
C ASP A 335 -4.10 19.47 -7.61
N LEU A 336 -3.36 19.20 -6.51
CA LEU A 336 -3.56 19.89 -5.24
C LEU A 336 -2.69 21.15 -5.15
N TRP A 337 -3.32 22.29 -4.83
CA TRP A 337 -2.66 23.61 -4.73
C TRP A 337 -1.56 23.71 -3.66
N ILE A 338 -1.55 22.77 -2.71
CA ILE A 338 -0.63 22.67 -1.57
C ILE A 338 0.57 21.74 -1.87
N SER A 339 0.66 21.17 -3.08
CA SER A 339 1.65 20.15 -3.47
C SER A 339 3.11 20.53 -3.23
N GLU A 340 3.46 21.82 -3.31
CA GLU A 340 4.82 22.33 -3.10
C GLU A 340 5.14 22.70 -1.63
N ASP A 341 4.19 22.56 -0.71
CA ASP A 341 4.40 23.01 0.67
C ASP A 341 5.30 22.07 1.50
N GLU A 342 6.17 22.66 2.31
CA GLU A 342 7.19 21.94 3.09
C GLU A 342 6.64 20.95 4.13
N TYR A 343 5.38 21.10 4.57
CA TYR A 343 4.72 20.19 5.51
C TYR A 343 3.76 19.21 4.83
N PHE A 344 3.58 19.32 3.51
CA PHE A 344 2.69 18.42 2.77
C PHE A 344 3.48 17.23 2.19
N ARG A 345 2.93 16.03 2.33
CA ARG A 345 3.56 14.78 1.90
C ARG A 345 2.52 13.95 1.16
N THR A 346 2.71 13.76 -0.14
CA THR A 346 1.81 12.97 -0.97
C THR A 346 2.37 11.59 -1.24
N ALA A 347 1.48 10.60 -1.29
CA ALA A 347 1.75 9.29 -1.85
C ALA A 347 0.75 9.02 -2.97
N SER A 348 1.27 8.62 -4.12
CA SER A 348 0.53 8.12 -5.29
C SER A 348 1.50 7.25 -6.08
N GLY A 349 1.01 6.35 -6.93
CA GLY A 349 1.92 5.51 -7.70
C GLY A 349 1.28 4.43 -8.54
N THR A 350 0.10 3.92 -8.17
CA THR A 350 -0.50 2.79 -8.88
C THR A 350 -0.82 3.13 -10.34
N GLU A 351 -1.40 4.30 -10.62
CA GLU A 351 -1.66 4.72 -12.01
C GLU A 351 -0.37 4.90 -12.81
N TYR A 352 0.60 5.64 -12.26
CA TYR A 352 1.92 5.84 -12.89
C TYR A 352 2.62 4.51 -13.17
N PHE A 353 2.58 3.57 -12.21
CA PHE A 353 3.12 2.22 -12.36
C PHE A 353 2.49 1.49 -13.54
N MET A 354 1.15 1.42 -13.57
CA MET A 354 0.42 0.69 -14.61
C MET A 354 0.70 1.25 -16.00
N GLU A 355 0.93 2.56 -16.13
CA GLU A 355 1.23 3.20 -17.40
C GLU A 355 2.69 3.13 -17.83
N ASN A 356 3.65 3.25 -16.90
CA ASN A 356 5.05 3.53 -17.23
C ASN A 356 6.03 2.41 -16.88
N ILE A 357 5.66 1.47 -16.00
CA ILE A 357 6.59 0.45 -15.48
C ILE A 357 6.03 -0.97 -15.70
N PHE A 358 4.74 -1.18 -15.46
CA PHE A 358 4.10 -2.48 -15.64
C PHE A 358 4.29 -3.06 -17.05
N PRO A 359 4.22 -2.28 -18.16
CA PRO A 359 4.46 -2.83 -19.50
C PRO A 359 5.84 -3.48 -19.67
N ASP A 360 6.88 -2.90 -19.08
CA ASP A 360 8.23 -3.45 -19.15
C ASP A 360 8.33 -4.78 -18.37
N ILE A 361 7.66 -4.86 -17.20
CA ILE A 361 7.60 -6.09 -16.40
C ILE A 361 6.84 -7.19 -17.16
N ALA A 362 5.70 -6.83 -17.75
CA ALA A 362 4.88 -7.75 -18.54
C ALA A 362 5.65 -8.31 -19.75
N LEU A 363 6.41 -7.47 -20.45
CA LEU A 363 7.25 -7.90 -21.56
C LEU A 363 8.34 -8.87 -21.10
N ALA A 364 9.10 -8.51 -20.05
CA ALA A 364 10.13 -9.39 -19.49
C ALA A 364 9.56 -10.74 -19.01
N PHE A 365 8.36 -10.71 -18.42
CA PHE A 365 7.63 -11.91 -18.01
C PHE A 365 7.23 -12.79 -19.21
N ALA A 366 6.75 -12.20 -20.30
CA ALA A 366 6.39 -12.97 -21.48
C ALA A 366 7.61 -13.51 -22.25
N SER A 367 8.70 -12.75 -22.28
CA SER A 367 9.92 -13.10 -23.02
C SER A 367 10.80 -14.17 -22.36
N GLY A 368 10.48 -14.59 -21.12
CA GLY A 368 11.34 -15.54 -20.40
C GLY A 368 12.53 -14.87 -19.70
N ASP A 369 12.54 -13.54 -19.60
CA ASP A 369 13.68 -12.79 -19.07
C ASP A 369 13.82 -12.94 -17.54
N ASP A 370 15.00 -12.55 -17.04
CA ASP A 370 15.31 -12.49 -15.61
C ASP A 370 14.51 -11.38 -14.93
N LEU A 371 13.57 -11.77 -14.08
CA LEU A 371 12.67 -10.86 -13.37
C LEU A 371 13.26 -10.28 -12.07
N SER A 372 14.42 -10.78 -11.61
CA SER A 372 15.03 -10.32 -10.35
C SER A 372 15.39 -8.84 -10.34
N VAL A 373 15.54 -8.22 -11.52
CA VAL A 373 15.75 -6.77 -11.66
C VAL A 373 14.56 -5.93 -11.21
N TYR A 374 13.37 -6.53 -11.15
CA TYR A 374 12.15 -5.90 -10.68
C TYR A 374 11.85 -6.23 -9.21
N ASP A 375 12.64 -7.08 -8.55
CA ASP A 375 12.45 -7.38 -7.14
C ASP A 375 12.81 -6.16 -6.29
N ASN A 376 11.80 -5.53 -5.70
CA ASN A 376 11.98 -4.30 -4.91
C ASN A 376 11.33 -4.38 -3.53
N TRP A 377 10.84 -5.56 -3.15
CA TRP A 377 10.11 -5.75 -1.91
C TRP A 377 10.41 -7.11 -1.29
N ASP A 378 10.55 -7.16 0.02
CA ASP A 378 10.70 -8.45 0.72
C ASP A 378 9.34 -9.15 0.79
N GLY A 379 9.25 -10.31 0.15
CA GLY A 379 8.01 -11.07 0.03
C GLY A 379 8.25 -12.57 0.01
N ARG A 380 7.14 -13.31 -0.08
CA ARG A 380 7.19 -14.78 -0.14
C ARG A 380 7.52 -15.31 -1.54
N CYS A 381 7.09 -14.60 -2.58
CA CYS A 381 7.36 -14.94 -3.98
C CYS A 381 8.86 -14.72 -4.31
N VAL A 382 9.35 -15.42 -5.34
CA VAL A 382 10.73 -15.30 -5.84
C VAL A 382 11.06 -13.87 -6.27
N VAL A 383 10.09 -13.16 -6.84
CA VAL A 383 10.18 -11.75 -7.19
C VAL A 383 8.93 -11.06 -6.65
N THR A 384 9.11 -10.10 -5.76
CA THR A 384 8.01 -9.29 -5.24
C THR A 384 8.21 -7.83 -5.62
N HIS A 385 7.22 -7.27 -6.31
CA HIS A 385 7.23 -5.90 -6.78
C HIS A 385 6.13 -5.09 -6.10
N LYS A 386 6.47 -3.88 -5.65
CA LYS A 386 5.52 -2.84 -5.27
C LYS A 386 5.72 -1.57 -6.09
N PRO A 387 4.64 -0.85 -6.42
CA PRO A 387 4.68 0.42 -7.14
C PRO A 387 5.12 1.60 -6.25
N ILE A 388 6.24 1.43 -5.55
CA ILE A 388 6.84 2.44 -4.67
C ILE A 388 8.09 2.97 -5.36
N TYR A 389 8.00 4.19 -5.88
CA TYR A 389 9.10 4.86 -6.55
C TYR A 389 9.51 6.13 -5.80
N ALA A 390 10.81 6.31 -5.63
CA ALA A 390 11.34 7.48 -4.95
C ALA A 390 11.12 8.74 -5.80
N GLY A 391 10.21 9.60 -5.36
CA GLY A 391 10.13 10.98 -5.83
C GLY A 391 11.28 11.83 -5.28
N GLU A 392 11.46 13.04 -5.83
CA GLU A 392 12.31 14.04 -5.19
C GLU A 392 11.80 14.31 -3.77
N ASN A 393 12.64 14.05 -2.76
CA ASN A 393 12.28 14.08 -1.33
C ASN A 393 11.35 12.95 -0.85
N GLY A 394 11.43 11.76 -1.48
CA GLY A 394 10.68 10.56 -1.08
C GLY A 394 10.68 10.34 0.43
N TRP A 395 9.48 10.17 0.98
CA TRP A 395 9.23 10.08 2.43
C TRP A 395 8.63 8.75 2.87
N LEU A 396 8.07 7.98 1.93
CA LEU A 396 7.60 6.61 2.11
C LEU A 396 8.76 5.71 2.47
N ASN A 397 8.54 4.81 3.43
CA ASN A 397 9.53 3.79 3.73
C ASN A 397 9.58 2.77 2.57
N MET A 398 10.79 2.44 2.12
CA MET A 398 11.03 1.41 1.12
C MET A 398 11.03 0.00 1.71
N TYR A 399 10.82 -0.10 3.02
CA TYR A 399 10.64 -1.34 3.76
C TYR A 399 9.38 -1.17 4.59
N MET A 400 8.38 -2.04 4.42
CA MET A 400 7.30 -2.10 5.40
C MET A 400 7.84 -2.81 6.62
N ARG A 401 7.72 -2.18 7.78
CA ARG A 401 7.68 -2.94 9.02
C ARG A 401 6.38 -3.68 8.88
N VAL A 402 6.39 -4.99 8.60
CA VAL A 402 5.17 -5.82 8.51
C VAL A 402 4.20 -5.27 9.55
N LEU A 403 3.19 -4.48 9.11
CA LEU A 403 2.30 -3.74 10.01
C LEU A 403 2.00 -4.70 11.12
N PRO A 404 2.18 -4.35 12.41
CA PRO A 404 2.58 -5.30 13.42
C PRO A 404 1.59 -6.46 13.31
N TYR A 405 2.06 -7.55 12.71
CA TYR A 405 1.42 -8.85 12.48
C TYR A 405 2.47 -9.92 12.81
N CYS A 406 3.71 -9.51 13.14
CA CYS A 406 4.72 -10.31 13.80
C CYS A 406 4.80 -9.88 15.27
N SER A 407 3.95 -10.44 16.10
CA SER A 407 4.33 -10.67 17.49
C SER A 407 5.33 -11.84 17.49
N GLU A 408 6.37 -11.70 18.31
CA GLU A 408 7.49 -12.61 18.53
C GLU A 408 8.72 -12.50 17.59
N LYS A 409 9.72 -11.80 18.14
CA LYS A 409 11.17 -12.00 17.91
C LYS A 409 11.67 -11.79 16.48
N ARG A 410 12.00 -10.54 16.17
CA ARG A 410 13.23 -10.27 15.41
C ARG A 410 14.05 -9.24 16.17
N ASP A 411 15.11 -9.73 16.81
CA ASP A 411 16.32 -8.94 16.94
C ASP A 411 16.58 -8.32 15.56
N TRP A 412 16.78 -7.01 15.55
CA TRP A 412 17.16 -6.21 14.41
C TRP A 412 18.10 -6.99 13.48
N LEU A 413 17.80 -6.96 12.17
CA LEU A 413 18.63 -7.46 11.09
C LEU A 413 20.03 -6.79 11.13
N GLU A 414 20.90 -7.26 12.01
CA GLU A 414 22.36 -7.22 11.87
C GLU A 414 22.82 -8.37 10.95
N TYR A 415 22.26 -8.47 9.75
CA TYR A 415 22.79 -9.25 8.63
C TYR A 415 22.15 -8.59 7.40
N PHE A 416 22.86 -7.89 6.51
CA PHE A 416 24.01 -8.37 5.74
C PHE A 416 25.07 -7.28 5.53
N GLY A 417 26.28 -7.55 6.03
CA GLY A 417 27.47 -7.21 5.27
C GLY A 417 27.80 -8.39 4.36
N HIS A 418 27.74 -8.17 3.04
CA HIS A 418 28.79 -8.49 2.07
C HIS A 418 28.38 -8.08 0.65
#